data_AF-A0AAV2NKK5-F1
#
_entry.id   AF-A0AAV2NKK5-F1
#
_cell.length_a   1.000
_cell.length_b   1.000
_cell.length_c   1.000
_cell.angle_alpha   90.00
_cell.angle_beta   90.00
_cell.angle_gamma   90.00
#
_symmetry.space_group_name_H-M   'P 1'
#
loop_
_entity.id
_entity.type
_entity.pdbx_description
1 polymer ?
#
loop_
_entity_poly.entity_id
_entity_poly.type
_entity_poly.pdbx_seq_one_letter_code
_entity_poly.pdbx_strand_id
1 'polypeptide(L)'
;MATITSTTFARMLKTLRENNNAKEKREVLTYISSQAKKLESSGTIKEERYKDLCRLVIEAFTKHEGSLQNEALGALNAIVKEFKAHSLHLFESMLQTDKRTRLKILKLLEVVEDNAISAAANDGQALNFFKDCMHNVQPNLMEWLTPTACVDNLQMLTKIEHQSLSDEQKLDEDTNSYALILLRRLYRLAAITFDQNVQRFDTLLMDKIIILAYMGHKRQRGPALKVLQQAVATNSSSRIRKDYPNLWTHYKTNLQSTYCKRMLLLVTACDPDWTIQWNTTIQFLGTDLHRGASLINNLLSVEEKAFKSTDPIIRRQAFLSWRLLIDNFALDHQELATARRIKLLCIPLNTKNSKTELIALTKLEVWWHLIIKLYKDIAKFATPVITQFLNYCFGPLGDTPLLSSKFDVASPGKRFFKTKVIAVDALCQLVVTKEDLFAVCAPMLEERLPHAISESKISLQKKTFFLILKAILL
;
A
#
# COMPACT_ATOMS: atom_id res chain seq x y z
N MET A 1 -33.79 38.20 8.99
CA MET A 1 -33.68 36.75 8.66
C MET A 1 -32.82 35.96 9.65
N ALA A 2 -31.64 36.44 10.06
CA ALA A 2 -30.75 35.73 11.00
C ALA A 2 -31.39 35.43 12.39
N THR A 3 -32.19 36.36 12.93
CA THR A 3 -32.90 36.18 14.21
C THR A 3 -33.99 35.10 14.16
N ILE A 4 -34.68 34.99 13.01
CA ILE A 4 -35.74 33.99 12.77
C ILE A 4 -35.15 32.60 12.56
N THR A 5 -34.02 32.49 11.87
CA THR A 5 -33.29 31.23 11.69
C THR A 5 -32.67 30.75 13.01
N SER A 6 -32.17 31.66 13.86
CA SER A 6 -31.67 31.34 15.21
C SER A 6 -32.74 30.71 16.12
N THR A 7 -33.93 31.31 16.15
CA THR A 7 -35.06 30.85 16.97
C THR A 7 -35.64 29.55 16.43
N THR A 8 -35.68 29.39 15.11
CA THR A 8 -36.09 28.13 14.46
C THR A 8 -35.10 27.00 14.78
N PHE A 9 -33.79 27.27 14.72
CA PHE A 9 -32.77 26.28 15.05
C PHE A 9 -32.79 25.83 16.51
N ALA A 10 -32.95 26.78 17.45
CA ALA A 10 -33.11 26.44 18.86
C ALA A 10 -34.35 25.55 19.12
N ARG A 11 -35.45 25.79 18.40
CA ARG A 11 -36.66 24.96 18.47
C ARG A 11 -36.40 23.55 17.94
N MET A 12 -35.68 23.42 16.81
CA MET A 12 -35.29 22.13 16.25
C MET A 12 -34.45 21.30 17.24
N LEU A 13 -33.44 21.91 17.87
CA LEU A 13 -32.63 21.24 18.91
C LEU A 13 -33.50 20.79 20.09
N LYS A 14 -34.43 21.64 20.54
CA LYS A 14 -35.38 21.30 21.61
C LYS A 14 -36.26 20.09 21.22
N THR A 15 -36.80 20.08 20.00
CA THR A 15 -37.61 18.96 19.50
C THR A 15 -36.83 17.65 19.44
N LEU A 16 -35.58 17.69 18.97
CA LEU A 16 -34.73 16.49 18.95
C LEU A 16 -34.41 15.97 20.36
N ARG A 17 -34.24 16.88 21.33
CA ARG A 17 -33.87 16.55 22.71
C ARG A 17 -35.04 16.03 23.54
N GLU A 18 -36.15 16.76 23.57
CA GLU A 18 -37.20 16.59 24.59
C GLU A 18 -38.44 15.87 24.08
N ASN A 19 -38.64 15.79 22.75
CA ASN A 19 -39.88 15.25 22.21
C ASN A 19 -39.84 13.71 22.17
N ASN A 20 -40.91 13.03 22.59
CA ASN A 20 -41.04 11.58 22.41
C ASN A 20 -41.71 11.22 21.06
N ASN A 21 -42.19 12.21 20.30
CA ASN A 21 -42.81 12.00 19.00
C ASN A 21 -41.76 11.75 17.90
N ALA A 22 -41.66 10.49 17.47
CA ALA A 22 -40.74 10.06 16.42
C ALA A 22 -41.03 10.72 15.05
N LYS A 23 -42.28 11.13 14.77
CA LYS A 23 -42.66 11.80 13.52
C LYS A 23 -42.07 13.20 13.45
N GLU A 24 -42.21 13.98 14.52
CA GLU A 24 -41.66 15.34 14.58
C GLU A 24 -40.13 15.34 14.56
N LYS A 25 -39.48 14.38 15.23
CA LYS A 25 -38.03 14.20 15.10
C LYS A 25 -37.60 13.94 13.66
N ARG A 26 -38.37 13.10 12.95
CA ARG A 26 -38.11 12.79 11.55
C ARG A 26 -38.19 14.03 10.68
N GLU A 27 -39.26 14.81 10.82
CA GLU A 27 -39.47 16.06 10.07
C GLU A 27 -38.33 17.05 10.30
N VAL A 28 -37.85 17.17 11.54
CA VAL A 28 -36.69 18.01 11.87
C VAL A 28 -35.41 17.50 11.18
N LEU A 29 -35.14 16.20 11.22
CA LEU A 29 -33.95 15.63 10.56
C LEU A 29 -34.00 15.80 9.03
N THR A 30 -35.15 15.55 8.41
CA THR A 30 -35.35 15.77 6.97
C THR A 30 -35.20 17.25 6.60
N TYR A 31 -35.71 18.15 7.45
CA TYR A 31 -35.52 19.59 7.24
C TYR A 31 -34.05 19.99 7.29
N ILE A 32 -33.31 19.51 8.30
CA ILE A 32 -31.87 19.76 8.42
C ILE A 32 -31.14 19.22 7.19
N SER A 33 -31.45 17.98 6.77
CA SER A 33 -30.89 17.36 5.58
C SER A 33 -31.08 18.22 4.32
N SER A 34 -32.30 18.72 4.09
CA SER A 34 -32.64 19.50 2.90
C SER A 34 -32.21 20.98 2.94
N GLN A 35 -32.05 21.57 4.12
CA GLN A 35 -31.74 23.00 4.29
C GLN A 35 -30.35 23.28 4.88
N ALA A 36 -29.50 22.26 5.05
CA ALA A 36 -28.17 22.36 5.67
C ALA A 36 -27.34 23.56 5.15
N LYS A 37 -27.27 23.74 3.83
CA LYS A 37 -26.55 24.85 3.20
C LYS A 37 -27.08 26.23 3.62
N LYS A 38 -28.40 26.38 3.72
CA LYS A 38 -29.03 27.63 4.16
C LYS A 38 -28.83 27.87 5.65
N LEU A 39 -28.86 26.80 6.45
CA LEU A 39 -28.59 26.88 7.87
C LEU A 39 -27.16 27.35 8.14
N GLU A 40 -26.18 26.80 7.44
CA GLU A 40 -24.78 27.22 7.57
C GLU A 40 -24.55 28.64 7.07
N SER A 41 -24.99 28.96 5.85
CA SER A 41 -24.81 30.30 5.26
C SER A 41 -25.51 31.43 6.04
N SER A 42 -26.42 31.09 6.95
CA SER A 42 -27.02 32.08 7.85
C SER A 42 -26.03 32.67 8.87
N GLY A 43 -24.88 32.01 9.12
CA GLY A 43 -23.88 32.41 10.11
C GLY A 43 -24.38 32.36 11.56
N THR A 44 -25.55 31.77 11.79
CA THR A 44 -26.26 31.84 13.08
C THR A 44 -25.88 30.69 14.02
N ILE A 45 -25.25 29.66 13.48
CA ILE A 45 -24.89 28.44 14.19
C ILE A 45 -23.48 28.64 14.74
N LYS A 46 -23.37 28.71 16.07
CA LYS A 46 -22.09 28.77 16.79
C LYS A 46 -21.62 27.35 17.10
N GLU A 47 -20.32 27.19 17.37
CA GLU A 47 -19.69 25.88 17.65
C GLU A 47 -20.44 25.06 18.71
N GLU A 48 -20.86 25.67 19.82
CA GLU A 48 -21.62 25.00 20.88
C GLU A 48 -22.96 24.42 20.39
N ARG A 49 -23.65 25.13 19.51
CA ARG A 49 -24.93 24.68 18.95
C ARG A 49 -24.74 23.61 17.89
N TYR A 50 -23.64 23.71 17.13
CA TYR A 50 -23.23 22.67 16.19
C TYR A 50 -22.89 21.37 16.92
N LYS A 51 -22.08 21.45 17.97
CA LYS A 51 -21.73 20.31 18.84
C LYS A 51 -22.98 19.63 19.40
N ASP A 52 -23.94 20.40 19.90
CA ASP A 52 -25.21 19.87 20.39
C ASP A 52 -26.06 19.22 19.28
N LEU A 53 -26.09 19.80 18.08
CA LEU A 53 -26.76 19.20 16.93
C LEU A 53 -26.15 17.84 16.57
N CYS A 54 -24.83 17.75 16.42
CA CYS A 54 -24.14 16.50 16.09
C CYS A 54 -24.45 15.41 17.13
N ARG A 55 -24.41 15.77 18.42
CA ARG A 55 -24.79 14.85 19.51
C ARG A 55 -26.21 14.33 19.37
N LEU A 56 -27.19 15.21 19.11
CA LEU A 56 -28.60 14.83 18.97
C LEU A 56 -28.87 13.99 17.72
N VAL A 57 -28.18 14.25 16.61
CA VAL A 57 -28.29 13.44 15.38
C VAL A 57 -27.71 12.05 15.60
N ILE A 58 -26.57 11.93 16.28
CA ILE A 58 -26.01 10.63 16.69
C ILE A 58 -26.97 9.92 17.63
N GLU A 59 -27.53 10.60 18.62
CA GLU A 59 -28.50 10.01 19.54
C GLU A 59 -29.74 9.48 18.80
N ALA A 60 -30.27 10.25 17.85
CA ALA A 60 -31.40 9.84 17.02
C ALA A 60 -31.07 8.61 16.16
N PHE A 61 -29.86 8.55 15.62
CA PHE A 61 -29.38 7.42 14.82
C PHE A 61 -29.18 6.14 15.66
N THR A 62 -28.79 6.28 16.92
CA THR A 62 -28.35 5.16 17.76
C THR A 62 -29.48 4.53 18.56
N LYS A 63 -30.45 5.35 19.00
CA LYS A 63 -31.60 4.92 19.81
C LYS A 63 -32.80 4.41 19.00
N HIS A 64 -32.85 4.68 17.69
CA HIS A 64 -34.02 4.35 16.86
C HIS A 64 -33.63 3.50 15.65
N GLU A 65 -34.54 2.63 15.21
CA GLU A 65 -34.37 1.79 14.01
C GLU A 65 -35.34 2.20 12.90
N GLY A 66 -35.01 1.82 11.65
CA GLY A 66 -35.85 2.05 10.48
C GLY A 66 -35.80 3.48 9.94
N SER A 67 -36.95 4.05 9.60
CA SER A 67 -37.01 5.33 8.87
C SER A 67 -36.39 6.52 9.60
N LEU A 68 -36.48 6.58 10.94
CA LEU A 68 -35.86 7.68 11.71
C LEU A 68 -34.33 7.61 11.66
N GLN A 69 -33.77 6.40 11.63
CA GLN A 69 -32.34 6.17 11.48
C GLN A 69 -31.83 6.64 10.11
N ASN A 70 -32.59 6.36 9.04
CA ASN A 70 -32.25 6.80 7.68
C ASN A 70 -32.26 8.33 7.56
N GLU A 71 -33.20 9.00 8.22
CA GLU A 71 -33.27 10.47 8.23
C GLU A 71 -32.16 11.08 9.08
N ALA A 72 -31.79 10.44 10.20
CA ALA A 72 -30.63 10.85 10.98
C ALA A 72 -29.32 10.72 10.16
N LEU A 73 -29.19 9.67 9.36
CA LEU A 73 -28.08 9.50 8.42
C LEU A 73 -28.08 10.59 7.33
N GLY A 74 -29.23 10.87 6.72
CA GLY A 74 -29.37 11.94 5.74
C GLY A 74 -28.98 13.30 6.33
N ALA A 75 -29.47 13.60 7.53
CA ALA A 75 -29.12 14.81 8.27
C ALA A 75 -27.61 14.88 8.57
N LEU A 76 -27.01 13.80 9.05
CA LEU A 76 -25.56 13.76 9.31
C LEU A 76 -24.77 14.03 8.03
N ASN A 77 -25.08 13.34 6.92
CA ASN A 77 -24.42 13.58 5.63
C ASN A 77 -24.48 15.05 5.20
N ALA A 78 -25.66 15.66 5.30
CA ALA A 78 -25.86 17.06 4.92
C ALA A 78 -25.11 18.02 5.87
N ILE A 79 -25.13 17.76 7.17
CA ILE A 79 -24.39 18.54 8.17
C ILE A 79 -22.90 18.47 7.88
N VAL A 80 -22.33 17.28 7.76
CA VAL A 80 -20.89 17.12 7.54
C VAL A 80 -20.46 17.72 6.19
N LYS A 81 -21.33 17.67 5.17
CA LYS A 81 -21.06 18.25 3.85
C LYS A 81 -21.06 19.77 3.86
N GLU A 82 -22.05 20.40 4.49
CA GLU A 82 -22.28 21.84 4.38
C GLU A 82 -21.61 22.65 5.50
N PHE A 83 -21.47 22.09 6.71
CA PHE A 83 -21.00 22.80 7.91
C PHE A 83 -19.47 22.69 8.08
N LYS A 84 -18.73 23.01 7.02
CA LYS A 84 -17.27 22.82 6.98
C LYS A 84 -16.49 23.78 7.87
N ALA A 85 -17.12 24.88 8.31
CA ALA A 85 -16.50 25.85 9.21
C ALA A 85 -16.42 25.36 10.66
N HIS A 86 -17.17 24.30 10.99
CA HIS A 86 -17.27 23.74 12.32
C HIS A 86 -16.42 22.46 12.45
N SER A 87 -15.87 22.24 13.65
CA SER A 87 -15.15 21.00 13.93
C SER A 87 -16.15 19.89 14.25
N LEU A 88 -15.96 18.71 13.67
CA LEU A 88 -16.97 17.64 13.66
C LEU A 88 -17.44 17.23 15.06
N HIS A 89 -16.62 17.43 16.11
CA HIS A 89 -16.84 17.05 17.52
C HIS A 89 -17.46 15.65 17.73
N LEU A 90 -17.29 14.79 16.72
CA LEU A 90 -17.99 13.52 16.60
C LEU A 90 -17.36 12.50 17.51
N PHE A 91 -16.03 12.48 17.54
CA PHE A 91 -15.28 11.47 18.26
C PHE A 91 -15.37 11.63 19.76
N GLU A 92 -15.50 12.86 20.26
CA GLU A 92 -15.78 13.13 21.67
C GLU A 92 -17.11 12.49 22.09
N SER A 93 -18.16 12.67 21.29
CA SER A 93 -19.48 12.10 21.56
C SER A 93 -19.46 10.57 21.44
N MET A 94 -18.78 10.04 20.42
CA MET A 94 -18.64 8.59 20.23
C MET A 94 -17.92 7.91 21.39
N LEU A 95 -16.89 8.55 21.95
CA LEU A 95 -16.16 8.05 23.13
C LEU A 95 -17.08 7.87 24.36
N GLN A 96 -18.19 8.61 24.47
CA GLN A 96 -19.14 8.46 25.57
C GLN A 96 -20.23 7.39 25.34
N THR A 97 -20.22 6.73 24.18
CA THR A 97 -21.20 5.69 23.83
C THR A 97 -20.61 4.27 23.95
N ASP A 98 -21.47 3.25 24.02
CA ASP A 98 -21.05 1.85 24.05
C ASP A 98 -20.46 1.37 22.71
N LYS A 99 -19.68 0.28 22.73
CA LYS A 99 -19.00 -0.27 21.55
C LYS A 99 -19.96 -0.59 20.39
N ARG A 100 -21.17 -1.11 20.66
CA ARG A 100 -22.13 -1.48 19.61
C ARG A 100 -22.65 -0.23 18.90
N THR A 101 -22.93 0.81 19.67
CA THR A 101 -23.27 2.13 19.15
C THR A 101 -22.15 2.72 18.30
N ARG A 102 -20.90 2.70 18.78
CA ARG A 102 -19.73 3.17 18.00
C ARG A 102 -19.58 2.42 16.68
N LEU A 103 -19.76 1.11 16.68
CA LEU A 103 -19.69 0.31 15.46
C LEU A 103 -20.76 0.72 14.44
N LYS A 104 -22.00 0.97 14.88
CA LYS A 104 -23.07 1.46 13.98
C LYS A 104 -22.66 2.79 13.32
N ILE A 105 -22.06 3.71 14.08
CA ILE A 105 -21.60 5.01 13.56
C ILE A 105 -20.39 4.83 12.64
N LEU A 106 -19.44 3.95 12.96
CA LEU A 106 -18.30 3.66 12.09
C LEU A 106 -18.74 3.07 10.73
N LYS A 107 -19.72 2.16 10.74
CA LYS A 107 -20.38 1.63 9.52
C LYS A 107 -21.02 2.74 8.70
N LEU A 108 -21.58 3.74 9.38
CA LEU A 108 -22.14 4.92 8.75
C LEU A 108 -21.06 5.75 8.05
N LEU A 109 -19.97 6.06 8.77
CA LEU A 109 -18.86 6.85 8.27
C LEU A 109 -18.21 6.20 7.04
N GLU A 110 -18.32 4.89 6.85
CA GLU A 110 -17.89 4.22 5.62
C GLU A 110 -18.66 4.70 4.37
N VAL A 111 -19.94 5.04 4.49
CA VAL A 111 -20.79 5.44 3.34
C VAL A 111 -20.90 6.96 3.16
N VAL A 112 -20.42 7.76 4.12
CA VAL A 112 -20.38 9.24 4.02
C VAL A 112 -19.40 9.67 2.92
N GLU A 113 -19.68 10.77 2.22
CA GLU A 113 -18.81 11.33 1.17
C GLU A 113 -17.42 11.73 1.73
N ASP A 114 -16.38 11.59 0.90
CA ASP A 114 -14.98 11.89 1.27
C ASP A 114 -14.77 13.35 1.72
N ASN A 115 -15.43 14.31 1.07
CA ASN A 115 -15.37 15.72 1.45
C ASN A 115 -15.80 15.96 2.89
N ALA A 116 -16.81 15.22 3.33
CA ALA A 116 -17.35 15.30 4.67
C ALA A 116 -16.37 14.71 5.70
N ILE A 117 -15.73 13.59 5.37
CA ILE A 117 -14.78 12.91 6.27
C ILE A 117 -13.49 13.69 6.49
N SER A 118 -13.10 14.58 5.57
CA SER A 118 -11.91 15.41 5.74
C SER A 118 -11.92 16.21 7.06
N ALA A 119 -13.09 16.68 7.51
CA ALA A 119 -13.24 17.38 8.78
C ALA A 119 -12.94 16.50 10.01
N ALA A 120 -13.08 15.17 9.88
CA ALA A 120 -12.77 14.23 10.95
C ALA A 120 -11.27 14.17 11.26
N ALA A 121 -10.38 14.49 10.30
CA ALA A 121 -8.94 14.61 10.58
C ALA A 121 -8.63 15.75 11.54
N ASN A 122 -9.46 16.79 11.57
CA ASN A 122 -9.27 17.99 12.39
C ASN A 122 -9.79 17.83 13.82
N ASP A 123 -10.70 16.90 14.06
CA ASP A 123 -11.29 16.66 15.39
C ASP A 123 -10.20 16.32 16.42
N GLY A 124 -10.20 17.06 17.53
CA GLY A 124 -9.19 16.94 18.59
C GLY A 124 -9.22 15.60 19.34
N GLN A 125 -10.35 14.89 19.32
CA GLN A 125 -10.49 13.58 19.96
C GLN A 125 -10.29 12.40 19.01
N ALA A 126 -10.05 12.64 17.72
CA ALA A 126 -9.88 11.58 16.71
C ALA A 126 -8.82 10.56 17.10
N LEU A 127 -7.63 11.01 17.54
CA LEU A 127 -6.54 10.11 17.94
C LEU A 127 -6.93 9.22 19.13
N ASN A 128 -7.56 9.83 20.15
CA ASN A 128 -8.01 9.09 21.34
C ASN A 128 -9.09 8.08 20.99
N PHE A 129 -10.02 8.45 20.12
CA PHE A 129 -11.03 7.54 19.60
C PHE A 129 -10.43 6.35 18.86
N PHE A 130 -9.50 6.56 17.95
CA PHE A 130 -8.87 5.43 17.25
C PHE A 130 -8.02 4.55 18.18
N LYS A 131 -7.34 5.13 19.18
CA LYS A 131 -6.64 4.37 20.22
C LYS A 131 -7.60 3.51 21.03
N ASP A 132 -8.76 4.06 21.40
CA ASP A 132 -9.80 3.35 22.13
C ASP A 132 -10.44 2.22 21.29
N CYS A 133 -10.73 2.46 20.01
CA CYS A 133 -11.18 1.40 19.10
C CYS A 133 -10.21 0.21 19.07
N MET A 134 -8.91 0.49 19.02
CA MET A 134 -7.84 -0.52 18.92
C MET A 134 -7.15 -0.85 20.26
N HIS A 135 -7.81 -0.60 21.40
CA HIS A 135 -7.24 -0.91 22.72
C HIS A 135 -6.92 -2.40 22.91
N ASN A 136 -7.67 -3.27 22.23
CA ASN A 136 -7.51 -4.72 22.28
C ASN A 136 -6.33 -5.23 21.43
N VAL A 137 -5.75 -4.38 20.56
CA VAL A 137 -4.62 -4.72 19.70
C VAL A 137 -3.33 -4.67 20.52
N GLN A 138 -3.07 -5.77 21.22
CA GLN A 138 -1.87 -5.96 22.03
C GLN A 138 -1.63 -7.46 22.30
N PRO A 139 -0.36 -7.90 22.44
CA PRO A 139 -0.03 -9.33 22.53
C PRO A 139 -0.64 -10.09 23.72
N ASN A 140 -0.97 -9.39 24.81
CA ASN A 140 -1.64 -9.96 25.99
C ASN A 140 -3.12 -10.31 25.76
N LEU A 141 -3.80 -9.63 24.82
CA LEU A 141 -5.20 -9.89 24.48
C LEU A 141 -5.34 -10.68 23.17
N MET A 142 -4.36 -10.55 22.28
CA MET A 142 -4.29 -11.25 21.01
C MET A 142 -2.99 -12.05 20.96
N GLU A 143 -3.04 -13.29 21.46
CA GLU A 143 -1.86 -14.15 21.62
C GLU A 143 -1.10 -14.38 20.30
N TRP A 144 -1.78 -14.37 19.14
CA TRP A 144 -1.14 -14.50 17.83
C TRP A 144 -0.26 -13.31 17.44
N LEU A 145 -0.33 -12.19 18.16
CA LEU A 145 0.56 -11.04 17.98
C LEU A 145 1.90 -11.19 18.72
N THR A 146 2.07 -12.20 19.57
CA THR A 146 3.31 -12.43 20.32
C THR A 146 4.48 -12.79 19.39
N PRO A 147 5.73 -12.38 19.66
CA PRO A 147 6.87 -12.77 18.82
C PRO A 147 7.12 -14.29 18.73
N THR A 148 6.72 -15.05 19.76
CA THR A 148 6.75 -16.52 19.76
C THR A 148 5.83 -17.13 18.70
N ALA A 149 4.77 -16.40 18.29
CA ALA A 149 3.95 -16.74 17.12
C ALA A 149 4.71 -16.72 15.78
N CYS A 150 5.97 -16.29 15.73
CA CYS A 150 6.78 -16.28 14.51
C CYS A 150 7.58 -17.56 14.27
N VAL A 151 7.69 -18.47 15.24
CA VAL A 151 8.62 -19.61 15.12
C VAL A 151 8.03 -20.75 14.29
N ASP A 152 6.74 -21.09 14.47
CA ASP A 152 5.95 -21.93 13.55
C ASP A 152 4.46 -21.93 13.99
N ASN A 153 3.75 -20.85 13.69
CA ASN A 153 2.40 -20.61 14.20
C ASN A 153 1.30 -20.55 13.13
N LEU A 154 1.58 -21.08 11.94
CA LEU A 154 0.60 -21.12 10.84
C LEU A 154 -0.69 -21.84 11.26
N GLN A 155 -0.58 -22.94 12.01
CA GLN A 155 -1.74 -23.68 12.51
C GLN A 155 -2.60 -22.84 13.47
N MET A 156 -2.00 -22.04 14.35
CA MET A 156 -2.77 -21.15 15.22
C MET A 156 -3.47 -20.06 14.44
N LEU A 157 -2.82 -19.46 13.43
CA LEU A 157 -3.50 -18.48 12.58
C LEU A 157 -4.70 -19.10 11.87
N THR A 158 -4.49 -20.26 11.24
CA THR A 158 -5.57 -20.99 10.57
C THR A 158 -6.67 -21.31 11.58
N LYS A 159 -6.33 -21.77 12.79
CA LYS A 159 -7.31 -22.04 13.85
C LYS A 159 -8.13 -20.79 14.20
N ILE A 160 -7.48 -19.65 14.46
CA ILE A 160 -8.15 -18.38 14.78
C ILE A 160 -9.00 -17.88 13.61
N GLU A 161 -8.57 -18.13 12.38
CA GLU A 161 -9.33 -17.75 11.18
C GLU A 161 -10.61 -18.59 11.01
N HIS A 162 -10.60 -19.86 11.42
CA HIS A 162 -11.77 -20.75 11.31
C HIS A 162 -12.61 -20.79 12.59
N GLN A 163 -12.10 -20.27 13.70
CA GLN A 163 -12.81 -20.23 14.97
C GLN A 163 -14.02 -19.29 14.90
N SER A 164 -15.16 -19.77 15.40
CA SER A 164 -16.33 -18.92 15.64
C SER A 164 -16.02 -17.91 16.74
N LEU A 165 -16.21 -16.63 16.43
CA LEU A 165 -16.01 -15.55 17.39
C LEU A 165 -17.23 -15.44 18.31
N SER A 166 -17.00 -15.12 19.58
CA SER A 166 -18.08 -14.65 20.44
C SER A 166 -18.63 -13.31 19.93
N ASP A 167 -19.83 -12.93 20.35
CA ASP A 167 -20.42 -11.64 19.98
C ASP A 167 -19.53 -10.45 20.34
N GLU A 168 -18.82 -10.53 21.48
CA GLU A 168 -17.88 -9.50 21.92
C GLU A 168 -16.61 -9.47 21.06
N GLN A 169 -16.02 -10.63 20.77
CA GLN A 169 -14.84 -10.73 19.89
C GLN A 169 -15.17 -10.23 18.48
N LYS A 170 -16.36 -10.56 17.97
CA LYS A 170 -16.83 -10.09 16.67
C LYS A 170 -17.06 -8.58 16.68
N LEU A 171 -17.64 -8.04 17.74
CA LEU A 171 -17.83 -6.59 17.90
C LEU A 171 -16.49 -5.84 17.90
N ASP A 172 -15.50 -6.39 18.60
CA ASP A 172 -14.14 -5.87 18.65
C ASP A 172 -13.43 -5.95 17.30
N GLU A 173 -13.52 -7.08 16.58
CA GLU A 173 -12.93 -7.26 15.26
C GLU A 173 -13.56 -6.31 14.22
N ASP A 174 -14.89 -6.20 14.22
CA ASP A 174 -15.62 -5.26 13.37
C ASP A 174 -15.21 -3.80 13.69
N THR A 175 -15.15 -3.43 14.97
CA THR A 175 -14.77 -2.07 15.39
C THR A 175 -13.37 -1.71 14.89
N ASN A 176 -12.40 -2.61 15.05
CA ASN A 176 -11.05 -2.46 14.51
C ASN A 176 -11.05 -2.30 12.99
N SER A 177 -11.77 -3.17 12.28
CA SER A 177 -11.83 -3.16 10.82
C SER A 177 -12.37 -1.83 10.28
N TYR A 178 -13.50 -1.35 10.83
CA TYR A 178 -14.09 -0.09 10.39
C TYR A 178 -13.26 1.14 10.81
N ALA A 179 -12.59 1.10 11.95
CA ALA A 179 -11.62 2.13 12.33
C ALA A 179 -10.46 2.23 11.32
N LEU A 180 -9.92 1.08 10.88
CA LEU A 180 -8.87 1.03 9.84
C LEU A 180 -9.39 1.54 8.49
N ILE A 181 -10.63 1.22 8.11
CA ILE A 181 -11.26 1.74 6.88
C ILE A 181 -11.33 3.27 6.91
N LEU A 182 -11.79 3.86 8.02
CA LEU A 182 -11.87 5.30 8.19
C LEU A 182 -10.47 5.94 8.16
N LEU A 183 -9.50 5.40 8.89
CA LEU A 183 -8.11 5.88 8.89
C LEU A 183 -7.50 5.87 7.48
N ARG A 184 -7.69 4.78 6.73
CA ARG A 184 -7.22 4.69 5.34
C ARG A 184 -7.79 5.82 4.48
N ARG A 185 -9.09 6.12 4.63
CA ARG A 185 -9.74 7.20 3.90
C ARG A 185 -9.19 8.56 4.27
N LEU A 186 -8.92 8.81 5.56
CA LEU A 186 -8.30 10.05 6.02
C LEU A 186 -6.91 10.23 5.40
N TYR A 187 -6.05 9.20 5.41
CA TYR A 187 -4.75 9.27 4.73
C TYR A 187 -4.89 9.46 3.21
N ARG A 188 -5.88 8.82 2.57
CA ARG A 188 -6.14 9.02 1.12
C ARG A 188 -6.52 10.47 0.83
N LEU A 189 -7.41 11.05 1.64
CA LEU A 189 -7.85 12.43 1.48
C LEU A 189 -6.69 13.40 1.68
N ALA A 190 -5.89 13.19 2.72
CA ALA A 190 -4.68 13.98 2.97
C ALA A 190 -3.69 13.97 1.80
N ALA A 191 -3.58 12.85 1.07
CA ALA A 191 -2.76 12.78 -0.14
C ALA A 191 -3.24 13.73 -1.24
N ILE A 192 -4.56 13.92 -1.35
CA ILE A 192 -5.22 14.72 -2.39
C ILE A 192 -5.27 16.19 -1.98
N THR A 193 -5.57 16.47 -0.71
CA THR A 193 -5.75 17.82 -0.17
C THR A 193 -4.48 18.43 0.41
N PHE A 194 -3.39 17.67 0.47
CA PHE A 194 -2.14 18.03 1.15
C PHE A 194 -2.33 18.33 2.65
N ASP A 195 -3.37 17.74 3.26
CA ASP A 195 -3.68 17.92 4.68
C ASP A 195 -2.63 17.22 5.56
N GLN A 196 -2.02 17.98 6.45
CA GLN A 196 -1.01 17.50 7.38
C GLN A 196 -1.61 16.95 8.68
N ASN A 197 -2.91 17.10 8.91
CA ASN A 197 -3.52 16.69 10.18
C ASN A 197 -3.45 15.18 10.44
N VAL A 198 -3.34 14.36 9.39
CA VAL A 198 -3.16 12.90 9.52
C VAL A 198 -1.86 12.50 10.24
N GLN A 199 -0.89 13.43 10.35
CA GLN A 199 0.37 13.22 11.08
C GLN A 199 0.15 12.90 12.56
N ARG A 200 -0.95 13.37 13.15
CA ARG A 200 -1.30 13.06 14.54
C ARG A 200 -1.50 11.55 14.76
N PHE A 201 -1.79 10.79 13.70
CA PHE A 201 -1.97 9.34 13.75
C PHE A 201 -0.66 8.55 13.56
N ASP A 202 0.49 9.20 13.37
CA ASP A 202 1.77 8.51 13.12
C ASP A 202 2.19 7.61 14.32
N THR A 203 1.87 8.00 15.56
CA THR A 203 2.13 7.14 16.74
C THR A 203 1.25 5.89 16.77
N LEU A 204 -0.03 6.04 16.41
CA LEU A 204 -0.97 4.93 16.27
C LEU A 204 -0.59 4.01 15.11
N LEU A 205 -0.08 4.59 14.01
CA LEU A 205 0.45 3.84 12.87
C LEU A 205 1.59 2.92 13.32
N MET A 206 2.56 3.48 14.05
CA MET A 206 3.75 2.75 14.49
C MET A 206 3.48 1.70 15.56
N ASP A 207 2.46 1.89 16.40
CA ASP A 207 2.07 0.93 17.45
C ASP A 207 1.06 -0.11 16.93
N LYS A 208 -0.16 0.31 16.61
CA LYS A 208 -1.30 -0.60 16.36
C LYS A 208 -1.39 -1.07 14.91
N ILE A 209 -1.15 -0.19 13.95
CA ILE A 209 -1.35 -0.55 12.54
C ILE A 209 -0.21 -1.44 12.06
N ILE A 210 1.04 -1.12 12.41
CA ILE A 210 2.20 -1.97 12.09
C ILE A 210 2.05 -3.36 12.72
N ILE A 211 1.68 -3.48 14.00
CA ILE A 211 1.54 -4.81 14.61
C ILE A 211 0.47 -5.65 13.89
N LEU A 212 -0.69 -5.08 13.53
CA LEU A 212 -1.70 -5.81 12.74
C LEU A 212 -1.23 -6.12 11.32
N ALA A 213 -0.54 -5.19 10.67
CA ALA A 213 -0.05 -5.35 9.30
C ALA A 213 0.99 -6.47 9.18
N TYR A 214 1.83 -6.69 10.20
CA TYR A 214 2.84 -7.76 10.18
C TYR A 214 2.37 -9.03 10.89
N MET A 215 1.78 -8.91 12.07
CA MET A 215 1.50 -10.03 12.98
C MET A 215 0.05 -10.48 12.99
N GLY A 216 -0.89 -9.68 12.47
CA GLY A 216 -2.31 -10.04 12.41
C GLY A 216 -2.60 -11.30 11.59
N HIS A 217 -3.74 -11.93 11.87
CA HIS A 217 -4.34 -12.94 10.99
C HIS A 217 -4.98 -12.27 9.76
N LYS A 218 -5.37 -13.05 8.75
CA LYS A 218 -5.77 -12.55 7.42
C LYS A 218 -6.82 -11.43 7.42
N ARG A 219 -7.86 -11.53 8.27
CA ARG A 219 -8.93 -10.53 8.37
C ARG A 219 -8.46 -9.19 8.93
N GLN A 220 -7.44 -9.19 9.79
CA GLN A 220 -6.84 -7.98 10.37
C GLN A 220 -5.75 -7.39 9.49
N ARG A 221 -4.91 -8.28 8.92
CA ARG A 221 -3.71 -7.91 8.18
C ARG A 221 -4.02 -7.10 6.93
N GLY A 222 -5.00 -7.53 6.13
CA GLY A 222 -5.37 -6.87 4.88
C GLY A 222 -5.77 -5.40 5.06
N PRO A 223 -6.76 -5.08 5.93
CA PRO A 223 -7.12 -3.70 6.25
C PRO A 223 -5.95 -2.86 6.80
N ALA A 224 -5.14 -3.42 7.70
CA ALA A 224 -3.99 -2.72 8.27
C ALA A 224 -2.90 -2.40 7.23
N LEU A 225 -2.61 -3.34 6.32
CA LEU A 225 -1.68 -3.14 5.21
C LEU A 225 -2.16 -2.02 4.28
N LYS A 226 -3.46 -1.94 3.99
CA LYS A 226 -4.02 -0.87 3.17
C LYS A 226 -3.86 0.51 3.82
N VAL A 227 -3.97 0.62 5.14
CA VAL A 227 -3.68 1.87 5.87
C VAL A 227 -2.19 2.20 5.77
N LEU A 228 -1.32 1.22 6.05
CA LEU A 228 0.13 1.42 6.01
C LEU A 228 0.59 1.87 4.62
N GLN A 229 0.16 1.22 3.55
CA GLN A 229 0.46 1.61 2.17
C GLN A 229 0.05 3.06 1.87
N GLN A 230 -1.13 3.48 2.33
CA GLN A 230 -1.60 4.84 2.14
C GLN A 230 -0.78 5.86 2.96
N ALA A 231 -0.34 5.48 4.17
CA ALA A 231 0.56 6.29 4.98
C ALA A 231 1.95 6.43 4.34
N VAL A 232 2.49 5.36 3.76
CA VAL A 232 3.75 5.41 2.98
C VAL A 232 3.61 6.36 1.77
N ALA A 233 2.50 6.25 1.03
CA ALA A 233 2.22 7.11 -0.12
C ALA A 233 2.06 8.61 0.25
N THR A 234 1.73 8.92 1.51
CA THR A 234 1.64 10.29 2.03
C THR A 234 2.90 10.75 2.76
N ASN A 235 4.04 10.08 2.53
CA ASN A 235 5.35 10.43 3.07
C ASN A 235 5.41 10.39 4.62
N SER A 236 4.65 9.52 5.28
CA SER A 236 4.74 9.31 6.73
C SER A 236 6.13 8.86 7.18
N SER A 237 6.87 8.12 6.34
CA SER A 237 8.20 7.61 6.68
C SER A 237 9.20 8.71 7.04
N SER A 238 9.31 9.75 6.22
CA SER A 238 10.24 10.87 6.44
C SER A 238 9.95 11.59 7.75
N ARG A 239 8.66 11.83 8.03
CA ARG A 239 8.22 12.51 9.26
C ARG A 239 8.44 11.65 10.50
N ILE A 240 8.06 10.39 10.47
CA ILE A 240 8.25 9.46 11.59
C ILE A 240 9.72 9.33 11.98
N ARG A 241 10.63 9.28 10.99
CA ARG A 241 12.08 9.27 11.24
C ARG A 241 12.56 10.51 11.96
N LYS A 242 12.01 11.67 11.60
CA LYS A 242 12.39 12.98 12.15
C LYS A 242 11.80 13.18 13.55
N ASP A 243 10.50 12.94 13.70
CA ASP A 243 9.74 13.36 14.87
C ASP A 243 9.64 12.24 15.93
N TYR A 244 9.81 10.97 15.54
CA TYR A 244 9.72 9.80 16.42
C TYR A 244 10.88 8.79 16.22
N PRO A 245 12.16 9.20 16.38
CA PRO A 245 13.32 8.36 16.09
C PRO A 245 13.39 7.08 16.94
N ASN A 246 12.86 7.11 18.17
CA ASN A 246 12.80 5.93 19.04
C ASN A 246 11.81 4.88 18.49
N LEU A 247 10.62 5.30 18.05
CA LEU A 247 9.64 4.41 17.42
C LEU A 247 10.19 3.83 16.12
N TRP A 248 10.89 4.65 15.33
CA TRP A 248 11.55 4.19 14.12
C TRP A 248 12.62 3.12 14.38
N THR A 249 13.45 3.33 15.40
CA THR A 249 14.49 2.37 15.80
C THR A 249 13.88 1.07 16.31
N HIS A 250 12.81 1.16 17.10
CA HIS A 250 12.06 0.00 17.56
C HIS A 250 11.44 -0.79 16.39
N TYR A 251 10.84 -0.09 15.41
CA TYR A 251 10.33 -0.72 14.19
C TYR A 251 11.43 -1.49 13.43
N LYS A 252 12.60 -0.88 13.21
CA LYS A 252 13.72 -1.57 12.54
C LYS A 252 14.18 -2.80 13.31
N THR A 253 14.21 -2.71 14.64
CA THR A 253 14.56 -3.85 15.51
C THR A 253 13.55 -4.98 15.35
N ASN A 254 12.25 -4.69 15.47
CA ASN A 254 11.17 -5.67 15.31
C ASN A 254 11.13 -6.26 13.90
N LEU A 255 11.45 -5.47 12.88
CA LEU A 255 11.53 -5.94 11.51
C LEU A 255 12.57 -7.06 11.38
N GLN A 256 13.75 -6.86 11.95
CA GLN A 256 14.84 -7.84 11.92
C GLN A 256 14.58 -9.05 12.83
N SER A 257 14.06 -8.84 14.05
CA SER A 257 13.89 -9.91 15.03
C SER A 257 12.65 -10.77 14.78
N THR A 258 11.59 -10.18 14.23
CA THR A 258 10.22 -10.72 14.29
C THR A 258 9.51 -10.65 12.93
N TYR A 259 9.40 -9.49 12.29
CA TYR A 259 8.53 -9.35 11.10
C TYR A 259 9.07 -10.05 9.85
N CYS A 260 10.38 -10.08 9.61
CA CYS A 260 10.94 -10.88 8.51
C CYS A 260 10.67 -12.38 8.68
N LYS A 261 10.77 -12.91 9.92
CA LYS A 261 10.41 -14.31 10.22
C LYS A 261 8.93 -14.57 9.93
N ARG A 262 8.08 -13.61 10.26
CA ARG A 262 6.66 -13.66 9.96
C ARG A 262 6.37 -13.70 8.46
N MET A 263 7.04 -12.86 7.67
CA MET A 263 6.94 -12.90 6.20
C MET A 263 7.37 -14.26 5.63
N LEU A 264 8.44 -14.86 6.16
CA LEU A 264 8.90 -16.19 5.73
C LEU A 264 7.83 -17.29 5.93
N LEU A 265 7.07 -17.22 7.03
CA LEU A 265 5.94 -18.13 7.25
C LEU A 265 4.85 -17.93 6.18
N LEU A 266 4.52 -16.68 5.85
CA LEU A 266 3.53 -16.37 4.82
C LEU A 266 3.97 -16.83 3.41
N VAL A 267 5.26 -16.69 3.07
CA VAL A 267 5.82 -17.24 1.83
C VAL A 267 5.65 -18.77 1.80
N THR A 268 5.93 -19.44 2.93
CA THR A 268 5.80 -20.90 3.05
C THR A 268 4.36 -21.37 2.90
N ALA A 269 3.40 -20.59 3.38
CA ALA A 269 1.97 -20.85 3.25
C ALA A 269 1.36 -20.40 1.91
N CYS A 270 2.18 -19.86 0.98
CA CYS A 270 1.72 -19.22 -0.25
C CYS A 270 0.67 -18.11 -0.03
N ASP A 271 0.71 -17.42 1.12
CA ASP A 271 -0.20 -16.32 1.44
C ASP A 271 0.29 -15.02 0.75
N PRO A 272 -0.48 -14.41 -0.17
CA PRO A 272 -0.02 -13.26 -0.95
C PRO A 272 0.31 -12.02 -0.10
N ASP A 273 -0.14 -11.94 1.16
CA ASP A 273 0.15 -10.78 2.00
C ASP A 273 1.65 -10.59 2.27
N TRP A 274 2.47 -11.65 2.15
CA TRP A 274 3.93 -11.55 2.33
C TRP A 274 4.54 -10.49 1.41
N THR A 275 4.08 -10.43 0.15
CA THR A 275 4.66 -9.49 -0.83
C THR A 275 4.20 -8.07 -0.55
N ILE A 276 2.97 -7.90 -0.04
CA ILE A 276 2.44 -6.60 0.33
C ILE A 276 3.25 -6.05 1.51
N GLN A 277 3.49 -6.89 2.53
CA GLN A 277 4.35 -6.54 3.67
C GLN A 277 5.76 -6.16 3.21
N TRP A 278 6.38 -7.00 2.38
CA TRP A 278 7.75 -6.79 1.93
C TRP A 278 7.89 -5.53 1.08
N ASN A 279 7.03 -5.35 0.07
CA ASN A 279 7.05 -4.16 -0.80
C ASN A 279 6.80 -2.87 -0.02
N THR A 280 5.82 -2.89 0.87
CA THR A 280 5.52 -1.74 1.74
C THR A 280 6.71 -1.45 2.65
N THR A 281 7.41 -2.46 3.15
CA THR A 281 8.63 -2.30 3.96
C THR A 281 9.75 -1.61 3.18
N ILE A 282 10.02 -2.04 1.94
CA ILE A 282 11.06 -1.44 1.09
C ILE A 282 10.77 0.05 0.85
N GLN A 283 9.51 0.39 0.54
CA GLN A 283 9.09 1.77 0.35
C GLN A 283 9.15 2.58 1.66
N PHE A 284 8.72 1.98 2.78
CA PHE A 284 8.70 2.64 4.08
C PHE A 284 10.11 2.92 4.61
N LEU A 285 11.07 2.02 4.38
CA LEU A 285 12.49 2.22 4.74
C LEU A 285 13.18 3.22 3.83
N GLY A 286 12.86 3.28 2.54
CA GLY A 286 13.53 4.18 1.60
C GLY A 286 15.05 4.04 1.66
N THR A 287 15.76 5.16 1.77
CA THR A 287 17.24 5.23 1.81
C THR A 287 17.87 4.66 3.09
N ASP A 288 17.10 4.36 4.15
CA ASP A 288 17.65 3.63 5.31
C ASP A 288 18.17 2.25 4.90
N LEU A 289 17.63 1.65 3.82
CA LEU A 289 18.07 0.37 3.28
C LEU A 289 19.45 0.42 2.60
N HIS A 290 19.90 1.62 2.24
CA HIS A 290 21.20 1.84 1.60
C HIS A 290 22.34 1.66 2.61
N ARG A 291 22.04 1.82 3.90
CA ARG A 291 23.01 1.80 5.00
C ARG A 291 22.94 0.49 5.79
N GLY A 292 24.10 -0.11 6.02
CA GLY A 292 24.23 -1.33 6.82
C GLY A 292 23.73 -2.59 6.09
N ALA A 293 24.39 -3.73 6.35
CA ALA A 293 24.04 -4.99 5.70
C ALA A 293 22.91 -5.74 6.42
N SER A 294 22.75 -5.54 7.74
CA SER A 294 21.87 -6.36 8.56
C SER A 294 20.40 -6.24 8.17
N LEU A 295 19.92 -5.01 7.93
CA LEU A 295 18.51 -4.77 7.59
C LEU A 295 18.14 -5.40 6.25
N ILE A 296 18.93 -5.12 5.22
CA ILE A 296 18.69 -5.69 3.90
C ILE A 296 18.84 -7.21 3.88
N ASN A 297 19.82 -7.78 4.58
CA ASN A 297 20.03 -9.23 4.58
C ASN A 297 18.82 -9.98 5.16
N ASN A 298 18.16 -9.44 6.19
CA ASN A 298 16.92 -10.01 6.72
C ASN A 298 15.80 -9.97 5.66
N LEU A 299 15.62 -8.86 4.96
CA LEU A 299 14.63 -8.76 3.88
C LEU A 299 14.94 -9.66 2.69
N LEU A 300 16.21 -9.82 2.33
CA LEU A 300 16.64 -10.71 1.25
C LEU A 300 16.39 -12.18 1.56
N SER A 301 16.43 -12.60 2.83
CA SER A 301 16.07 -13.97 3.21
C SER A 301 14.61 -14.32 2.87
N VAL A 302 13.70 -13.34 2.98
CA VAL A 302 12.28 -13.48 2.58
C VAL A 302 12.17 -13.71 1.07
N GLU A 303 12.82 -12.86 0.29
CA GLU A 303 12.87 -12.97 -1.18
C GLU A 303 13.54 -14.28 -1.63
N GLU A 304 14.64 -14.69 -0.99
CA GLU A 304 15.32 -15.94 -1.30
C GLU A 304 14.38 -17.15 -1.11
N LYS A 305 13.59 -17.16 -0.04
CA LYS A 305 12.56 -18.18 0.18
C LYS A 305 11.50 -18.15 -0.93
N ALA A 306 11.06 -16.97 -1.36
CA ALA A 306 10.07 -16.82 -2.42
C ALA A 306 10.60 -17.28 -3.79
N PHE A 307 11.85 -16.94 -4.15
CA PHE A 307 12.51 -17.41 -5.37
C PHE A 307 12.70 -18.93 -5.42
N LYS A 308 12.86 -19.58 -4.25
CA LYS A 308 12.97 -21.04 -4.11
C LYS A 308 11.62 -21.75 -4.06
N SER A 309 10.50 -21.04 -4.05
CA SER A 309 9.16 -21.64 -4.04
C SER A 309 8.91 -22.50 -5.28
N THR A 310 8.21 -23.62 -5.10
CA THR A 310 7.72 -24.45 -6.20
C THR A 310 6.58 -23.78 -6.96
N ASP A 311 5.83 -22.89 -6.29
CA ASP A 311 4.72 -22.15 -6.86
C ASP A 311 5.23 -21.06 -7.84
N PRO A 312 4.87 -21.12 -9.14
CA PRO A 312 5.26 -20.11 -10.10
C PRO A 312 4.67 -18.72 -9.81
N ILE A 313 3.53 -18.61 -9.12
CA ILE A 313 2.93 -17.32 -8.75
C ILE A 313 3.78 -16.62 -7.69
N ILE A 314 4.22 -17.36 -6.66
CA ILE A 314 5.12 -16.83 -5.62
C ILE A 314 6.45 -16.38 -6.23
N ARG A 315 7.04 -17.20 -7.12
CA ARG A 315 8.28 -16.82 -7.81
C ARG A 315 8.12 -15.60 -8.72
N ARG A 316 6.98 -15.48 -9.42
CA ARG A 316 6.67 -14.29 -10.22
C ARG A 316 6.64 -13.05 -9.32
N GLN A 317 5.98 -13.16 -8.17
CA GLN A 317 5.83 -12.05 -7.24
C GLN A 317 7.18 -11.62 -6.62
N ALA A 318 8.10 -12.55 -6.40
CA ALA A 318 9.48 -12.25 -6.01
C ALA A 318 10.20 -11.39 -7.06
N PHE A 319 10.07 -11.70 -8.37
CA PHE A 319 10.63 -10.86 -9.43
C PHE A 319 10.00 -9.45 -9.46
N LEU A 320 8.68 -9.34 -9.29
CA LEU A 320 8.01 -8.03 -9.23
C LEU A 320 8.47 -7.20 -8.02
N SER A 321 8.66 -7.84 -6.87
CA SER A 321 9.20 -7.21 -5.65
C SER A 321 10.66 -6.82 -5.84
N TRP A 322 11.44 -7.61 -6.60
CA TRP A 322 12.80 -7.27 -7.01
C TRP A 322 12.89 -5.98 -7.85
N ARG A 323 11.90 -5.71 -8.71
CA ARG A 323 11.78 -4.43 -9.43
C ARG A 323 11.73 -3.25 -8.44
N LEU A 324 10.95 -3.36 -7.38
CA LEU A 324 10.86 -2.33 -6.33
C LEU A 324 12.16 -2.16 -5.55
N LEU A 325 12.95 -3.22 -5.36
CA LEU A 325 14.28 -3.10 -4.77
C LEU A 325 15.25 -2.34 -5.68
N ILE A 326 15.17 -2.56 -7.00
CA ILE A 326 15.93 -1.79 -7.99
C ILE A 326 15.53 -0.32 -7.89
N ASP A 327 14.22 -0.01 -7.87
CA ASP A 327 13.72 1.35 -7.69
C ASP A 327 14.21 1.99 -6.38
N ASN A 328 14.23 1.22 -5.28
CA ASN A 328 14.73 1.72 -4.00
C ASN A 328 16.21 2.10 -4.06
N PHE A 329 17.08 1.26 -4.64
CA PHE A 329 18.47 1.64 -4.85
C PHE A 329 18.62 2.80 -5.82
N ALA A 330 17.74 2.91 -6.81
CA ALA A 330 17.72 4.03 -7.76
C ALA A 330 17.29 5.37 -7.13
N LEU A 331 16.81 5.39 -5.88
CA LEU A 331 16.60 6.65 -5.14
C LEU A 331 17.89 7.46 -4.99
N ASP A 332 19.04 6.78 -4.95
CA ASP A 332 20.36 7.39 -5.08
C ASP A 332 21.12 6.66 -6.20
N HIS A 333 21.32 7.35 -7.32
CA HIS A 333 22.01 6.77 -8.47
C HIS A 333 23.43 6.27 -8.13
N GLN A 334 24.12 6.93 -7.21
CA GLN A 334 25.45 6.49 -6.77
C GLN A 334 25.39 5.23 -5.91
N GLU A 335 24.30 4.99 -5.18
CA GLU A 335 24.08 3.75 -4.46
C GLU A 335 23.83 2.58 -5.43
N LEU A 336 22.93 2.77 -6.41
CA LEU A 336 22.63 1.76 -7.43
C LEU A 336 23.87 1.39 -8.25
N ALA A 337 24.63 2.38 -8.72
CA ALA A 337 25.76 2.22 -9.64
C ALA A 337 27.06 1.74 -8.96
N THR A 338 26.95 0.83 -7.99
CA THR A 338 28.12 0.19 -7.34
C THR A 338 28.24 -1.28 -7.72
N ALA A 339 29.47 -1.78 -7.86
CA ALA A 339 29.71 -3.19 -8.15
C ALA A 339 29.04 -4.14 -7.15
N ARG A 340 28.95 -3.74 -5.87
CA ARG A 340 28.27 -4.49 -4.82
C ARG A 340 26.76 -4.62 -5.09
N ARG A 341 26.08 -3.52 -5.40
CA ARG A 341 24.63 -3.53 -5.68
C ARG A 341 24.30 -4.22 -6.99
N ILE A 342 25.09 -3.99 -8.05
CA ILE A 342 24.93 -4.71 -9.31
C ILE A 342 25.07 -6.21 -9.12
N LYS A 343 26.11 -6.66 -8.41
CA LYS A 343 26.31 -8.08 -8.13
C LYS A 343 25.10 -8.67 -7.41
N LEU A 344 24.57 -7.99 -6.38
CA LEU A 344 23.38 -8.41 -5.64
C LEU A 344 22.15 -8.51 -6.54
N LEU A 345 21.83 -7.44 -7.29
CA LEU A 345 20.64 -7.37 -8.14
C LEU A 345 20.66 -8.40 -9.27
N CYS A 346 21.84 -8.77 -9.76
CA CYS A 346 22.00 -9.77 -10.81
C CYS A 346 21.90 -11.22 -10.30
N ILE A 347 21.89 -11.50 -8.99
CA ILE A 347 21.80 -12.88 -8.47
C ILE A 347 20.56 -13.62 -9.00
N PRO A 348 19.32 -13.18 -8.73
CA PRO A 348 18.12 -13.86 -9.24
C PRO A 348 17.94 -13.68 -10.75
N LEU A 349 18.54 -12.65 -11.35
CA LEU A 349 18.51 -12.45 -12.81
C LEU A 349 19.43 -13.45 -13.54
N ASN A 350 20.49 -13.95 -12.91
CA ASN A 350 21.38 -14.94 -13.54
C ASN A 350 20.95 -16.40 -13.32
N THR A 351 19.96 -16.68 -12.46
CA THR A 351 19.52 -18.06 -12.20
C THR A 351 18.90 -18.73 -13.43
N LYS A 352 19.30 -19.96 -13.73
CA LYS A 352 18.76 -20.77 -14.84
C LYS A 352 17.49 -21.54 -14.45
N ASN A 353 16.47 -20.84 -13.93
CA ASN A 353 15.26 -21.45 -13.37
C ASN A 353 13.93 -20.97 -14.00
N SER A 354 14.00 -20.21 -15.09
CA SER A 354 12.82 -19.84 -15.88
C SER A 354 12.28 -21.06 -16.60
N LYS A 355 11.28 -21.76 -16.05
CA LYS A 355 10.68 -22.96 -16.66
C LYS A 355 9.38 -22.67 -17.44
N THR A 356 8.72 -21.55 -17.19
CA THR A 356 7.45 -21.15 -17.83
C THR A 356 7.60 -19.80 -18.52
N GLU A 357 6.74 -19.50 -19.51
CA GLU A 357 6.74 -18.22 -20.22
C GLU A 357 6.50 -17.05 -19.26
N LEU A 358 5.58 -17.23 -18.29
CA LEU A 358 5.27 -16.24 -17.26
C LEU A 358 6.51 -15.78 -16.48
N ILE A 359 7.30 -16.74 -15.96
CA ILE A 359 8.53 -16.43 -15.23
C ILE A 359 9.57 -15.84 -16.17
N ALA A 360 9.68 -16.37 -17.39
CA ALA A 360 10.69 -15.92 -18.33
C ALA A 360 10.50 -14.46 -18.74
N LEU A 361 9.25 -14.08 -19.02
CA LEU A 361 8.83 -12.73 -19.36
C LEU A 361 9.02 -11.77 -18.19
N THR A 362 8.48 -12.11 -17.01
CA THR A 362 8.60 -11.24 -15.81
C THR A 362 10.06 -10.95 -15.48
N LYS A 363 10.92 -11.98 -15.53
CA LYS A 363 12.36 -11.83 -15.29
C LYS A 363 13.03 -10.93 -16.34
N LEU A 364 12.64 -11.06 -17.61
CA LEU A 364 13.16 -10.21 -18.69
C LEU A 364 12.80 -8.74 -18.43
N GLU A 365 11.55 -8.45 -18.11
CA GLU A 365 11.06 -7.09 -17.83
C GLU A 365 11.77 -6.46 -16.63
N VAL A 366 12.00 -7.24 -15.55
CA VAL A 366 12.73 -6.77 -14.37
C VAL A 366 14.21 -6.51 -14.70
N TRP A 367 14.82 -7.35 -15.53
CA TRP A 367 16.18 -7.11 -16.00
C TRP A 367 16.26 -5.86 -16.89
N TRP A 368 15.28 -5.67 -17.76
CA TRP A 368 15.18 -4.48 -18.60
C TRP A 368 15.03 -3.21 -17.77
N HIS A 369 14.20 -3.25 -16.73
CA HIS A 369 14.08 -2.16 -15.77
C HIS A 369 15.42 -1.80 -15.11
N LEU A 370 16.23 -2.80 -14.71
CA LEU A 370 17.58 -2.57 -14.20
C LEU A 370 18.47 -1.85 -15.23
N ILE A 371 18.42 -2.26 -16.50
CA ILE A 371 19.19 -1.62 -17.57
C ILE A 371 18.79 -0.14 -17.72
N ILE A 372 17.49 0.16 -17.67
CA ILE A 372 16.98 1.54 -17.75
C ILE A 372 17.45 2.38 -16.58
N LYS A 373 17.33 1.89 -15.34
CA LYS A 373 17.79 2.63 -14.15
C LYS A 373 19.30 2.87 -14.16
N LEU A 374 20.06 1.94 -14.74
CA LEU A 374 21.51 2.06 -14.88
C LEU A 374 21.98 2.83 -16.10
N TYR A 375 21.08 3.30 -16.97
CA TYR A 375 21.43 3.80 -18.30
C TYR A 375 22.65 4.75 -18.33
N LYS A 376 22.75 5.68 -17.36
CA LYS A 376 23.87 6.63 -17.28
C LYS A 376 25.24 5.96 -17.09
N ASP A 377 25.29 4.85 -16.37
CA ASP A 377 26.51 4.12 -16.00
C ASP A 377 26.59 2.70 -16.58
N ILE A 378 25.66 2.33 -17.46
CA ILE A 378 25.52 0.96 -17.96
C ILE A 378 26.80 0.43 -18.62
N ALA A 379 27.61 1.33 -19.21
CA ALA A 379 28.90 1.01 -19.79
C ALA A 379 29.87 0.35 -18.78
N LYS A 380 29.87 0.81 -17.52
CA LYS A 380 30.69 0.26 -16.44
C LYS A 380 30.29 -1.17 -16.06
N PHE A 381 29.05 -1.54 -16.38
CA PHE A 381 28.44 -2.81 -16.00
C PHE A 381 27.97 -3.63 -17.21
N ALA A 382 28.52 -3.35 -18.40
CA ALA A 382 28.13 -4.02 -19.65
C ALA A 382 28.30 -5.54 -19.57
N THR A 383 29.40 -6.03 -19.00
CA THR A 383 29.63 -7.46 -18.82
C THR A 383 28.61 -8.12 -17.87
N PRO A 384 28.50 -7.69 -16.60
CA PRO A 384 27.60 -8.33 -15.64
C PRO A 384 26.10 -8.12 -15.93
N VAL A 385 25.72 -7.08 -16.68
CA VAL A 385 24.31 -6.74 -16.94
C VAL A 385 23.93 -7.01 -18.40
N ILE A 386 24.51 -6.29 -19.37
CA ILE A 386 24.11 -6.36 -20.78
C ILE A 386 24.46 -7.71 -21.41
N THR A 387 25.68 -8.23 -21.21
CA THR A 387 26.06 -9.55 -21.77
C THR A 387 25.14 -10.64 -21.25
N GLN A 388 24.88 -10.63 -19.94
CA GLN A 388 24.08 -11.66 -19.30
C GLN A 388 22.60 -11.55 -19.70
N PHE A 389 22.08 -10.33 -19.87
CA PHE A 389 20.77 -10.09 -20.45
C PHE A 389 20.65 -10.65 -21.87
N LEU A 390 21.60 -10.33 -22.75
CA LEU A 390 21.61 -10.84 -24.12
C LEU A 390 21.79 -12.36 -24.17
N ASN A 391 22.62 -12.93 -23.28
CA ASN A 391 22.75 -14.39 -23.12
C ASN A 391 21.42 -15.03 -22.71
N TYR A 392 20.66 -14.38 -21.82
CA TYR A 392 19.35 -14.83 -21.40
C TYR A 392 18.33 -14.77 -22.54
N CYS A 393 18.35 -13.69 -23.33
CA CYS A 393 17.48 -13.50 -24.47
C CYS A 393 17.80 -14.50 -25.60
N PHE A 394 19.06 -14.59 -26.00
CA PHE A 394 19.45 -15.20 -27.29
C PHE A 394 20.39 -16.41 -27.16
N GLY A 395 20.84 -16.75 -25.95
CA GLY A 395 21.82 -17.81 -25.72
C GLY A 395 23.26 -17.28 -25.64
N PRO A 396 24.23 -18.13 -25.26
CA PRO A 396 25.60 -17.71 -25.00
C PRO A 396 26.23 -17.04 -26.23
N LEU A 397 26.82 -15.89 -25.97
CA LEU A 397 27.47 -15.04 -26.94
C LEU A 397 28.97 -15.37 -27.00
N GLY A 398 29.34 -16.47 -27.66
CA GLY A 398 30.74 -16.87 -27.85
C GLY A 398 30.91 -18.34 -28.29
N ASP A 399 31.70 -18.53 -29.35
CA ASP A 399 32.24 -19.77 -29.97
C ASP A 399 31.30 -20.90 -30.40
N THR A 400 30.00 -20.82 -30.10
CA THR A 400 29.01 -21.72 -30.70
C THR A 400 28.04 -20.90 -31.54
N PRO A 401 27.78 -21.28 -32.81
CA PRO A 401 26.87 -20.52 -33.65
C PRO A 401 25.53 -20.31 -32.95
N LEU A 402 24.95 -19.11 -33.05
CA LEU A 402 23.57 -18.82 -32.62
C LEU A 402 22.53 -19.75 -33.27
N LEU A 403 22.97 -20.48 -34.31
CA LEU A 403 22.28 -21.48 -35.14
C LEU A 403 22.73 -22.93 -34.86
N SER A 404 23.53 -23.17 -33.82
CA SER A 404 23.95 -24.53 -33.45
C SER A 404 22.74 -25.33 -33.00
N SER A 405 22.39 -26.35 -33.78
CA SER A 405 21.40 -27.38 -33.45
C SER A 405 21.82 -28.27 -32.27
N LYS A 406 23.01 -28.05 -31.69
CA LYS A 406 23.61 -28.92 -30.65
C LYS A 406 23.31 -28.51 -29.20
N PHE A 407 22.45 -27.51 -28.97
CA PHE A 407 21.96 -27.22 -27.61
C PHE A 407 20.51 -27.73 -27.46
N ASP A 408 20.34 -28.81 -26.70
CA ASP A 408 19.05 -29.43 -26.39
C ASP A 408 18.05 -28.53 -25.65
N VAL A 409 18.45 -27.30 -25.25
CA VAL A 409 17.55 -26.34 -24.58
C VAL A 409 17.81 -24.92 -25.09
N ALA A 410 16.87 -24.39 -25.88
CA ALA A 410 16.87 -22.99 -26.32
C ALA A 410 16.88 -22.03 -25.11
N SER A 411 17.53 -20.86 -25.27
CA SER A 411 17.51 -19.80 -24.25
C SER A 411 16.08 -19.42 -23.87
N PRO A 412 15.80 -18.96 -22.63
CA PRO A 412 14.45 -18.57 -22.22
C PRO A 412 13.80 -17.54 -23.15
N GLY A 413 14.57 -16.59 -23.69
CA GLY A 413 14.07 -15.63 -24.66
C GLY A 413 13.80 -16.19 -26.06
N LYS A 414 14.39 -17.33 -26.44
CA LYS A 414 14.08 -18.03 -27.71
C LYS A 414 12.96 -19.05 -27.56
N ARG A 415 12.80 -19.63 -26.36
CA ARG A 415 11.87 -20.75 -26.11
C ARG A 415 10.40 -20.34 -26.14
N PHE A 416 10.08 -19.10 -25.82
CA PHE A 416 8.70 -18.63 -25.68
C PHE A 416 8.40 -17.47 -26.60
N PHE A 417 7.26 -17.51 -27.29
CA PHE A 417 6.92 -16.54 -28.32
C PHE A 417 6.83 -15.11 -27.79
N LYS A 418 6.08 -14.86 -26.71
CA LYS A 418 5.94 -13.49 -26.16
C LYS A 418 7.29 -12.99 -25.65
N THR A 419 8.03 -13.84 -24.93
CA THR A 419 9.35 -13.46 -24.41
C THR A 419 10.32 -13.13 -25.56
N LYS A 420 10.25 -13.84 -26.69
CA LYS A 420 11.05 -13.58 -27.90
C LYS A 420 10.74 -12.21 -28.48
N VAL A 421 9.47 -11.86 -28.63
CA VAL A 421 9.04 -10.55 -29.15
C VAL A 421 9.56 -9.43 -28.27
N ILE A 422 9.43 -9.55 -26.94
CA ILE A 422 9.96 -8.56 -25.99
C ILE A 422 11.50 -8.48 -26.05
N ALA A 423 12.20 -9.60 -26.19
CA ALA A 423 13.65 -9.63 -26.33
C ALA A 423 14.13 -8.90 -27.60
N VAL A 424 13.39 -9.03 -28.70
CA VAL A 424 13.68 -8.31 -29.95
C VAL A 424 13.45 -6.80 -29.76
N ASP A 425 12.34 -6.38 -29.14
CA ASP A 425 12.10 -4.96 -28.84
C ASP A 425 13.23 -4.37 -27.95
N ALA A 426 13.65 -5.10 -26.91
CA ALA A 426 14.79 -4.71 -26.07
C ALA A 426 16.08 -4.53 -26.88
N LEU A 427 16.38 -5.47 -27.79
CA LEU A 427 17.55 -5.39 -28.65
C LEU A 427 17.48 -4.19 -29.60
N CYS A 428 16.32 -3.96 -30.23
CA CYS A 428 16.11 -2.79 -31.07
C CYS A 428 16.40 -1.51 -30.29
N GLN A 429 15.92 -1.39 -29.05
CA GLN A 429 16.19 -0.22 -28.21
C GLN A 429 17.68 -0.04 -27.84
N LEU A 430 18.44 -1.14 -27.74
CA LEU A 430 19.88 -1.07 -27.44
C LEU A 430 20.69 -0.53 -28.63
N VAL A 431 20.28 -0.85 -29.87
CA VAL A 431 21.11 -0.64 -31.08
C VAL A 431 20.58 0.43 -32.02
N VAL A 432 19.26 0.59 -32.12
CA VAL A 432 18.62 1.45 -33.11
C VAL A 432 18.43 2.85 -32.52
N THR A 433 18.78 3.87 -33.31
CA THR A 433 18.51 5.27 -32.99
C THR A 433 17.01 5.52 -32.82
N LYS A 434 16.65 6.37 -31.85
CA LYS A 434 15.24 6.60 -31.44
C LYS A 434 14.32 7.00 -32.61
N GLU A 435 14.88 7.68 -33.61
CA GLU A 435 14.20 8.15 -34.81
C GLU A 435 13.70 7.00 -35.71
N ASP A 436 14.39 5.85 -35.73
CA ASP A 436 14.06 4.70 -36.59
C ASP A 436 13.23 3.62 -35.86
N LEU A 437 13.17 3.64 -34.53
CA LEU A 437 12.51 2.63 -33.70
C LEU A 437 10.98 2.55 -33.90
N PHE A 438 10.33 3.68 -34.19
CA PHE A 438 8.88 3.73 -34.43
C PHE A 438 8.47 3.16 -35.79
N ALA A 439 9.41 3.08 -36.75
CA ALA A 439 9.14 2.53 -38.08
C ALA A 439 9.29 1.00 -38.15
N VAL A 440 10.02 0.38 -37.21
CA VAL A 440 10.46 -1.02 -37.31
C VAL A 440 9.62 -1.98 -36.46
N CYS A 441 9.13 -1.57 -35.28
CA CYS A 441 8.34 -2.44 -34.41
C CYS A 441 7.39 -1.64 -33.53
N ALA A 442 6.16 -2.15 -33.33
CA ALA A 442 5.27 -1.60 -32.31
C ALA A 442 5.90 -1.78 -30.92
N PRO A 443 5.84 -0.78 -30.02
CA PRO A 443 6.48 -0.85 -28.71
C PRO A 443 5.80 -1.92 -27.86
N MET A 444 6.59 -2.87 -27.35
CA MET A 444 6.08 -3.98 -26.53
C MET A 444 6.52 -3.84 -25.07
N LEU A 445 7.71 -3.27 -24.83
CA LEU A 445 8.17 -2.87 -23.50
C LEU A 445 7.56 -1.53 -23.10
N GLU A 446 6.96 -1.47 -21.91
CA GLU A 446 6.43 -0.24 -21.33
C GLU A 446 7.53 0.81 -21.10
N GLU A 447 8.68 0.39 -20.57
CA GLU A 447 9.80 1.28 -20.29
C GLU A 447 10.78 1.33 -21.46
N ARG A 448 11.23 2.56 -21.80
CA ARG A 448 12.09 2.80 -22.96
C ARG A 448 13.44 3.41 -22.58
N LEU A 449 14.48 3.03 -23.30
CA LEU A 449 15.77 3.73 -23.22
C LEU A 449 15.63 5.15 -23.78
N PRO A 450 16.28 6.16 -23.17
CA PRO A 450 16.20 7.53 -23.69
C PRO A 450 16.91 7.66 -25.05
N HIS A 451 18.02 6.95 -25.24
CA HIS A 451 18.72 6.80 -26.52
C HIS A 451 19.35 5.41 -26.58
N ALA A 452 19.68 4.95 -27.79
CA ALA A 452 20.53 3.77 -27.99
C ALA A 452 21.83 3.87 -27.17
N ILE A 453 22.41 2.73 -26.81
CA ILE A 453 23.68 2.73 -26.10
C ILE A 453 24.79 2.97 -27.14
N SER A 454 25.41 4.15 -27.09
CA SER A 454 26.41 4.62 -28.06
C SER A 454 27.55 3.62 -28.29
N GLU A 455 28.01 3.47 -29.54
CA GLU A 455 29.06 2.52 -29.94
C GLU A 455 30.37 2.62 -29.15
N SER A 456 30.75 3.83 -28.71
CA SER A 456 31.97 4.05 -27.92
C SER A 456 31.91 3.43 -26.52
N LYS A 457 30.71 3.18 -25.99
CA LYS A 457 30.47 2.61 -24.65
C LYS A 457 30.44 1.07 -24.64
N ILE A 458 30.40 0.44 -25.81
CA ILE A 458 30.27 -1.02 -25.99
C ILE A 458 31.40 -1.59 -26.87
N SER A 459 32.60 -1.00 -26.81
CA SER A 459 33.74 -1.42 -27.65
C SER A 459 34.08 -2.92 -27.51
N LEU A 460 33.73 -3.54 -26.38
CA LEU A 460 33.96 -4.96 -26.10
C LEU A 460 32.90 -5.92 -26.66
N GLN A 461 31.79 -5.45 -27.26
CA GLN A 461 30.70 -6.33 -27.73
C GLN A 461 30.24 -6.09 -29.17
N LYS A 462 30.94 -5.28 -29.97
CA LYS A 462 30.58 -5.00 -31.38
C LYS A 462 30.35 -6.28 -32.19
N LYS A 463 31.24 -7.28 -32.06
CA LYS A 463 31.12 -8.57 -32.75
C LYS A 463 29.86 -9.34 -32.33
N THR A 464 29.53 -9.27 -31.05
CA THR A 464 28.40 -9.93 -30.43
C THR A 464 27.05 -9.35 -30.87
N PHE A 465 26.90 -8.03 -30.84
CA PHE A 465 25.69 -7.36 -31.32
C PHE A 465 25.46 -7.63 -32.81
N PHE A 466 26.51 -7.59 -33.63
CA PHE A 466 26.42 -7.87 -35.06
C PHE A 466 26.04 -9.34 -35.35
N LEU A 467 26.54 -10.28 -34.55
CA LEU A 467 26.16 -11.70 -34.64
C LEU A 467 24.70 -11.93 -34.25
N ILE A 468 24.18 -11.25 -33.21
CA ILE A 468 22.77 -11.35 -32.81
C ILE A 468 21.86 -10.75 -33.88
N LEU A 469 22.17 -9.57 -34.42
CA LEU A 469 21.41 -8.95 -35.52
C LEU A 469 21.39 -9.84 -36.76
N LYS A 470 22.53 -10.42 -37.15
CA LYS A 470 22.58 -11.40 -38.26
C LYS A 470 21.73 -12.65 -38.00
N ALA A 471 21.64 -13.13 -36.77
CA ALA A 471 20.86 -14.31 -36.40
C ALA A 471 19.36 -14.04 -36.16
N ILE A 472 18.93 -12.78 -36.13
CA ILE A 472 17.52 -12.38 -36.03
C ILE A 472 16.94 -12.04 -37.41
N LEU A 473 17.79 -11.58 -38.34
CA LEU A 473 17.43 -11.28 -39.74
C LEU A 473 17.48 -12.50 -40.67
N LEU A 474 18.02 -13.63 -40.19
CA LEU A 474 17.94 -14.98 -40.80
C LEU A 474 16.93 -15.81 -40.00
#